data_AF-A0A962IFL9-F1
#
_entry.id   AF-A0A962IFL9-F1
#
_cell.length_a   1.000
_cell.length_b   1.000
_cell.length_c   1.000
_cell.angle_alpha   90.00
_cell.angle_beta   90.00
_cell.angle_gamma   90.00
#
_symmetry.space_group_name_H-M   'P 1'
#
loop_
_entity.id
_entity.type
_entity.pdbx_description
1 polymer ?
#
loop_
_entity_poly.entity_id
_entity_poly.type
_entity_poly.pdbx_seq_one_letter_code
_entity_poly.pdbx_strand_id
1 'polypeptide(L)'
;MTTPALKTPETPPDDSFYQRHQKIYPRHTQGVFTRLRRISAWGLLGLFYLLPWLKWNGQQLVLFDLPARKFHIFGMVFWPQDFVYLALMLILAALLLFFVTAV
;
A
#
# COMPACT_ATOMS: atom_id res chain seq x y z
N MET A 1 67.83 -20.17 -4.18
CA MET A 1 66.97 -18.98 -4.07
C MET A 1 66.53 -18.58 -5.47
N THR A 2 65.30 -18.90 -5.85
CA THR A 2 64.58 -18.20 -6.94
C THR A 2 63.10 -18.56 -6.81
N THR A 3 62.35 -17.67 -6.18
CA THR A 3 60.89 -17.72 -6.03
C THR A 3 60.22 -17.67 -7.41
N PRO A 4 59.22 -18.51 -7.74
CA PRO A 4 58.47 -18.34 -8.97
C PRO A 4 57.63 -17.06 -8.88
N ALA A 5 57.85 -16.15 -9.83
CA ALA A 5 57.13 -14.90 -9.94
C ALA A 5 55.62 -15.16 -10.10
N LEU A 6 54.82 -14.50 -9.26
CA LEU A 6 53.37 -14.52 -9.31
C LEU A 6 52.90 -14.01 -10.68
N LYS A 7 52.19 -14.86 -11.43
CA LYS A 7 51.58 -14.50 -12.71
C LYS A 7 50.55 -13.40 -12.48
N THR A 8 50.90 -12.16 -12.82
CA THR A 8 49.98 -11.02 -12.89
C THR A 8 48.77 -11.40 -13.75
N PRO A 9 47.53 -11.08 -13.34
CA PRO A 9 46.36 -11.43 -14.14
C PRO A 9 46.47 -10.73 -15.49
N GLU A 10 46.60 -11.52 -16.56
CA GLU A 10 46.55 -11.04 -17.93
C GLU A 10 45.15 -10.44 -18.16
N THR A 11 45.10 -9.13 -18.40
CA THR A 11 43.90 -8.43 -18.85
C THR A 11 43.51 -9.00 -20.21
N PRO A 12 42.32 -9.59 -20.37
CA PRO A 12 41.89 -10.09 -21.66
C PRO A 12 41.72 -8.93 -22.67
N PRO A 13 41.81 -9.19 -23.98
CA PRO A 13 41.76 -8.16 -25.01
C PRO A 13 40.44 -7.37 -24.93
N ASP A 14 40.54 -6.05 -25.15
CA ASP A 14 39.47 -5.05 -25.03
C ASP A 14 38.26 -5.22 -25.99
N ASP A 15 38.21 -6.27 -26.80
CA ASP A 15 37.14 -6.55 -27.77
C ASP A 15 36.07 -7.52 -27.24
N SER A 16 35.64 -7.33 -25.99
CA SER A 16 34.47 -8.04 -25.46
C SER A 16 33.20 -7.21 -25.67
N PHE A 17 32.42 -7.55 -26.69
CA PHE A 17 31.06 -6.99 -26.94
C PHE A 17 30.03 -7.33 -25.84
N TYR A 18 30.44 -7.98 -24.76
CA TYR A 18 29.61 -8.30 -23.61
C TYR A 18 29.77 -7.25 -22.52
N GLN A 19 28.82 -6.31 -22.47
CA GLN A 19 28.65 -5.42 -21.32
C GLN A 19 28.27 -6.28 -20.09
N ARG A 20 29.17 -6.43 -19.12
CA ARG A 20 28.86 -7.13 -17.86
C ARG A 20 27.61 -6.50 -17.22
N HIS A 21 26.63 -7.32 -16.86
CA HIS A 21 25.41 -6.88 -16.19
C HIS A 21 25.76 -6.04 -14.95
N GLN A 22 25.48 -4.73 -15.00
CA GLN A 22 25.70 -3.85 -13.87
C GLN A 22 24.71 -4.25 -12.77
N LYS A 23 25.23 -4.64 -11.60
CA LYS A 23 24.38 -4.92 -10.44
C LYS A 23 23.68 -3.63 -10.02
N ILE A 24 22.36 -3.59 -10.20
CA ILE A 24 21.52 -2.49 -9.74
C ILE A 24 21.33 -2.65 -8.23
N TYR A 25 21.95 -1.77 -7.45
CA TYR A 25 21.73 -1.72 -6.01
C TYR A 25 20.57 -0.78 -5.69
N PRO A 26 19.65 -1.16 -4.79
CA PRO A 26 18.57 -0.30 -4.37
C PRO A 26 19.14 0.95 -3.67
N ARG A 27 18.96 2.11 -4.29
CA ARG A 27 19.30 3.41 -3.71
C ARG A 27 18.24 3.83 -2.71
N HIS A 28 18.66 4.27 -1.53
CA HIS A 28 17.74 4.88 -0.55
C HIS A 28 17.18 6.19 -1.12
N THR A 29 15.90 6.22 -1.47
CA THR A 29 15.23 7.39 -2.04
C THR A 29 14.67 8.28 -0.93
N GLN A 30 15.33 9.39 -0.67
CA GLN A 30 14.81 10.44 0.21
C GLN A 30 14.05 11.48 -0.64
N GLY A 31 12.85 11.85 -0.22
CA GLY A 31 12.02 12.82 -0.95
C GLY A 31 10.62 12.98 -0.37
N VAL A 32 9.95 14.06 -0.78
CA VAL A 32 8.58 14.39 -0.33
C VAL A 32 7.61 13.27 -0.71
N PHE A 33 7.66 12.76 -1.95
CA PHE A 33 6.80 11.67 -2.42
C PHE A 33 7.00 10.36 -1.65
N THR A 34 8.25 10.00 -1.29
CA THR A 34 8.52 8.82 -0.46
C THR A 34 7.97 8.97 0.95
N ARG A 35 8.00 10.20 1.51
CA ARG A 35 7.39 10.50 2.81
C ARG A 35 5.87 10.46 2.73
N LEU A 36 5.26 11.08 1.72
CA LEU A 36 3.81 11.11 1.52
C LEU A 36 3.25 9.70 1.35
N ARG A 37 3.89 8.85 0.52
CA ARG A 37 3.51 7.44 0.35
C ARG A 37 3.54 6.66 1.67
N ARG A 38 4.57 6.88 2.49
CA ARG A 38 4.66 6.22 3.81
C ARG A 38 3.57 6.70 4.74
N ILE A 39 3.32 8.01 4.78
CA ILE A 39 2.26 8.59 5.61
C ILE A 39 0.88 8.10 5.16
N SER A 40 0.59 8.08 3.86
CA SER A 40 -0.69 7.58 3.34
C SER A 40 -0.87 6.10 3.63
N ALA A 41 0.17 5.28 3.47
CA ALA A 41 0.12 3.86 3.80
C ALA A 41 -0.17 3.64 5.29
N TRP A 42 0.58 4.28 6.19
CA TRP A 42 0.35 4.17 7.63
C TRP A 42 -0.99 4.77 8.06
N GLY A 43 -1.42 5.86 7.43
CA GLY A 43 -2.70 6.51 7.68
C GLY A 43 -3.89 5.63 7.29
N LEU A 44 -3.87 5.04 6.09
CA LEU A 44 -4.90 4.09 5.64
C LEU A 44 -4.93 2.84 6.50
N LEU A 45 -3.76 2.31 6.86
CA LEU A 45 -3.65 1.15 7.73
C LEU A 45 -4.21 1.43 9.12
N GLY A 46 -3.81 2.56 9.72
CA GLY A 46 -4.34 3.03 10.99
C GLY A 46 -5.84 3.22 10.96
N LEU A 47 -6.37 3.87 9.91
CA LEU A 47 -7.81 4.03 9.72
C LEU A 47 -8.52 2.68 9.63
N PHE A 48 -8.02 1.75 8.81
CA PHE A 48 -8.62 0.43 8.63
C PHE A 48 -8.70 -0.36 9.95
N TYR A 49 -7.64 -0.35 10.76
CA TYR A 49 -7.63 -1.06 12.04
C TYR A 49 -8.37 -0.31 13.15
N LEU A 50 -8.42 1.02 13.14
CA LEU A 50 -9.07 1.77 14.22
C LEU A 50 -10.59 1.87 14.03
N LEU A 51 -11.07 1.94 12.79
CA LEU A 51 -12.49 2.12 12.48
C LEU A 51 -13.42 1.10 13.16
N PRO A 52 -13.19 -0.23 13.09
CA PRO A 52 -14.06 -1.19 13.76
C PRO A 52 -13.83 -1.25 15.27
N TRP A 53 -12.75 -0.73 15.84
CA TRP A 53 -12.59 -0.72 17.30
C TRP A 53 -13.17 0.53 17.97
N LEU A 54 -13.28 1.63 17.22
CA LEU A 54 -13.80 2.87 17.76
C LEU A 54 -15.32 2.79 17.96
N LYS A 55 -15.77 3.13 19.17
CA LYS A 55 -17.18 3.09 19.57
C LYS A 55 -17.77 4.49 19.59
N TRP A 56 -18.99 4.62 19.09
CA TRP A 56 -19.79 5.83 19.09
C TRP A 56 -21.15 5.55 19.72
N ASN A 57 -21.53 6.29 20.76
CA ASN A 57 -22.77 6.08 21.52
C ASN A 57 -22.99 4.62 22.00
N GLY A 58 -21.92 3.96 22.43
CA GLY A 58 -21.95 2.57 22.91
C GLY A 58 -22.04 1.49 21.83
N GLN A 59 -22.15 1.88 20.56
CA GLN A 59 -22.13 0.98 19.40
C GLN A 59 -20.78 1.10 18.67
N GLN A 60 -20.39 0.05 17.97
CA GLN A 60 -19.19 0.07 17.14
C GLN A 60 -19.43 0.90 15.86
N LEU A 61 -18.44 1.69 15.42
CA LEU A 61 -18.59 2.55 14.24
C LEU A 61 -18.81 1.77 12.96
N VAL A 62 -18.07 0.66 12.78
CA VAL A 62 -18.26 -0.24 11.64
C VAL A 62 -18.47 -1.65 12.16
N LEU A 63 -19.72 -2.11 12.17
CA LEU A 63 -20.11 -3.44 12.63
C LEU A 63 -21.14 -4.04 11.67
N PHE A 64 -20.86 -5.26 11.19
CA PHE A 64 -21.77 -6.01 10.33
C PHE A 64 -22.42 -7.13 11.14
N ASP A 65 -23.65 -6.90 11.59
CA ASP A 65 -24.47 -7.88 12.28
C ASP A 65 -25.22 -8.73 11.24
N LEU A 66 -24.59 -9.83 10.83
CA LEU A 66 -25.16 -10.77 9.88
C LEU A 66 -26.40 -11.49 10.44
N PRO A 67 -26.43 -11.95 11.72
CA PRO A 67 -27.63 -12.55 12.30
C PRO A 67 -28.86 -11.64 12.26
N ALA A 68 -28.73 -10.37 12.64
CA ALA A 68 -29.83 -9.42 12.64
C ALA A 68 -30.05 -8.75 11.27
N ARG A 69 -29.15 -8.99 10.30
CA ARG A 69 -29.09 -8.29 8.99
C ARG A 69 -29.06 -6.77 9.14
N LYS A 70 -28.26 -6.29 10.10
CA LYS A 70 -28.08 -4.87 10.40
C LYS A 70 -26.64 -4.48 10.12
N PHE A 71 -26.45 -3.42 9.35
CA PHE A 71 -25.13 -2.87 9.08
C PHE A 71 -25.00 -1.54 9.83
N HIS A 72 -24.09 -1.49 10.80
CA HIS A 72 -23.75 -0.30 11.56
C HIS A 72 -22.56 0.37 10.87
N ILE A 73 -22.77 1.57 10.35
CA ILE A 73 -21.73 2.34 9.65
C ILE A 73 -21.80 3.79 10.11
N PHE A 74 -20.74 4.26 10.75
CA PHE A 74 -20.59 5.62 11.29
C PHE A 74 -21.75 6.07 12.18
N GLY A 75 -22.33 5.15 12.96
CA GLY A 75 -23.48 5.41 13.85
C GLY A 75 -24.85 5.33 13.16
N MET A 76 -24.90 5.17 11.84
CA MET A 76 -26.13 4.84 11.11
C MET A 76 -26.35 3.34 11.09
N VAL A 77 -27.61 2.91 11.18
CA VAL A 77 -28.02 1.50 11.14
C VAL A 77 -28.82 1.27 9.86
N PHE A 78 -28.27 0.48 8.94
CA PHE A 78 -28.94 0.09 7.70
C PHE A 78 -29.67 -1.23 7.91
N TRP A 79 -30.99 -1.20 7.67
CA TRP A 79 -31.85 -2.37 7.68
C TRP A 79 -31.93 -2.98 6.28
N PRO A 80 -32.46 -4.21 6.11
CA PRO A 80 -32.54 -4.86 4.80
C PRO A 80 -33.25 -4.03 3.72
N GLN A 81 -34.25 -3.22 4.09
CA GLN A 81 -34.97 -2.33 3.19
C GLN A 81 -34.12 -1.11 2.74
N ASP A 82 -33.17 -0.67 3.56
CA ASP A 82 -32.33 0.50 3.32
C ASP A 82 -31.06 0.18 2.52
N PHE A 83 -30.94 -1.07 2.04
CA PHE A 83 -29.75 -1.56 1.35
C PHE A 83 -29.40 -0.75 0.09
N VAL A 84 -30.40 -0.14 -0.57
CA VAL A 84 -30.18 0.76 -1.72
C VAL A 84 -29.33 1.97 -1.31
N TYR A 85 -29.58 2.57 -0.15
CA TYR A 85 -28.78 3.70 0.33
C TYR A 85 -27.34 3.31 0.63
N LEU A 86 -27.14 2.13 1.22
CA LEU A 86 -25.81 1.56 1.44
C LEU A 86 -25.06 1.36 0.11
N ALA A 87 -25.71 0.77 -0.89
CA ALA A 87 -25.11 0.54 -2.20
C ALA A 87 -24.74 1.86 -2.90
N LEU A 88 -25.64 2.86 -2.89
CA LEU A 88 -25.37 4.18 -3.47
C LEU A 88 -24.19 4.87 -2.78
N MET A 89 -24.09 4.79 -1.45
CA MET A 89 -22.95 5.32 -0.70
C MET A 89 -21.64 4.65 -1.12
N LEU A 90 -21.62 3.33 -1.30
CA LEU A 90 -20.44 2.59 -1.76
C LEU A 90 -20.07 2.94 -3.20
N ILE A 91 -21.05 3.12 -4.09
CA ILE A 91 -20.83 3.59 -5.46
C ILE A 91 -20.20 4.99 -5.44
N LEU A 92 -20.75 5.92 -4.65
CA LEU A 92 -20.20 7.26 -4.49
C LEU A 92 -18.77 7.22 -3.93
N ALA A 93 -18.49 6.37 -2.94
CA ALA A 93 -17.15 6.20 -2.40
C ALA A 93 -16.16 5.67 -3.44
N ALA A 94 -16.57 4.69 -4.26
CA ALA A 94 -15.76 4.17 -5.35
C ALA A 94 -15.49 5.24 -6.41
N LEU A 95 -16.53 5.97 -6.86
CA LEU A 95 -16.39 7.06 -7.81
C LEU A 95 -15.47 8.18 -7.28
N LEU A 96 -15.60 8.55 -6.01
CA LEU A 96 -14.73 9.54 -5.37
C LEU A 96 -13.27 9.06 -5.32
N LEU A 97 -13.02 7.80 -4.97
CA LEU A 97 -11.68 7.22 -4.96
C LEU A 97 -11.04 7.27 -6.35
N PHE A 98 -11.77 6.86 -7.39
CA PHE A 98 -11.30 6.98 -8.77
C PHE A 98 -11.08 8.44 -9.14
N PHE A 99 -12.01 9.35 -8.83
CA PHE A 99 -11.87 10.77 -9.13
C PHE A 99 -10.62 11.39 -8.51
N VAL A 100 -10.31 11.09 -7.25
CA VAL A 100 -9.12 11.61 -6.55
C VAL A 100 -7.81 11.02 -7.10
N THR A 101 -7.85 9.80 -7.64
CA THR A 101 -6.65 9.09 -8.14
C THR A 101 -6.46 9.16 -9.65
N ALA A 102 -7.49 9.57 -10.41
CA ALA A 102 -7.48 9.65 -11.86
C ALA A 102 -6.85 10.94 -12.40
N VAL A 103 -6.48 11.87 -11.52
CA VAL A 103 -5.75 13.12 -11.83
C VAL A 103 -4.31 12.97 -11.33
#